data_AF-A0A0B6ZT14-F1
#
_entry.id   AF-A0A0B6ZT14-F1
#
_cell.length_a   1.000
_cell.length_b   1.000
_cell.length_c   1.000
_cell.angle_alpha   90.00
_cell.angle_beta   90.00
_cell.angle_gamma   90.00
#
_symmetry.space_group_name_H-M   'P 1'
#
loop_
_entity.id
_entity.type
_entity.pdbx_description
1 polymer ?
#
loop_
_entity_poly.entity_id
_entity_poly.type
_entity_poly.pdbx_seq_one_letter_code
_entity_poly.pdbx_strand_id
1 'polypeptide(L)' 'MVRIGVIGAGAIGLSSAISVQKLVPGAKVTIIADQFGSDTTSSGAGGLFRPYLGHFTGMDEEMVK' A
#
# COMPACT_ATOMS: atom_id res chain seq x y z
N MET A 1 -20.87 -9.71 12.20
CA MET A 1 -20.11 -9.51 10.95
C MET A 1 -19.71 -8.05 10.86
N VAL A 2 -18.40 -7.75 10.95
CA VAL A 2 -17.90 -6.36 10.94
C VAL A 2 -17.82 -5.86 9.50
N ARG A 3 -18.28 -4.63 9.24
CA ARG A 3 -18.20 -3.99 7.91
C ARG A 3 -17.15 -2.90 7.93
N ILE A 4 -16.20 -2.96 7.01
CA ILE A 4 -15.04 -2.05 6.99
C ILE A 4 -14.95 -1.41 5.62
N GLY A 5 -14.96 -0.08 5.58
CA GLY A 5 -14.68 0.69 4.37
C GLY A 5 -13.19 1.00 4.28
N VAL A 6 -12.58 0.76 3.13
CA VAL A 6 -11.23 1.22 2.81
C VAL A 6 -11.31 2.24 1.68
N ILE A 7 -10.78 3.43 1.91
CA ILE A 7 -10.78 4.53 0.94
C ILE A 7 -9.46 4.49 0.15
N GLY A 8 -9.57 4.39 -1.17
CA GLY A 8 -8.45 4.33 -2.10
C GLY A 8 -8.16 2.91 -2.62
N ALA A 9 -8.00 2.78 -3.95
CA ALA A 9 -7.74 1.51 -4.63
C ALA A 9 -6.31 1.39 -5.21
N GLY A 10 -5.38 2.22 -4.72
CA GLY A 10 -3.95 2.05 -4.98
C GLY A 10 -3.33 0.90 -4.18
N ALA A 11 -2.02 0.68 -4.35
CA ALA A 11 -1.29 -0.43 -3.75
C ALA A 11 -1.47 -0.50 -2.21
N ILE A 12 -1.46 0.64 -1.53
CA ILE A 12 -1.61 0.71 -0.07
C ILE A 12 -3.05 0.39 0.38
N GLY A 13 -4.05 0.93 -0.30
CA GLY A 13 -5.46 0.67 0.05
C GLY A 13 -5.82 -0.81 -0.12
N LEU A 14 -5.45 -1.42 -1.25
CA LEU A 14 -5.73 -2.83 -1.52
C LEU A 14 -4.95 -3.78 -0.59
N SER A 15 -3.68 -3.52 -0.33
CA SER A 15 -2.88 -4.34 0.61
C SER A 15 -3.41 -4.24 2.04
N SER A 16 -3.86 -3.05 2.45
CA SER A 16 -4.51 -2.84 3.75
C SER A 16 -5.84 -3.58 3.85
N ALA A 17 -6.69 -3.53 2.82
CA ALA A 17 -7.94 -4.26 2.76
C ALA A 17 -7.75 -5.78 2.91
N ILE A 18 -6.75 -6.34 2.23
CA ILE A 18 -6.39 -7.76 2.34
C ILE A 18 -5.90 -8.08 3.76
N SER A 19 -5.02 -7.24 4.32
CA SER A 19 -4.49 -7.44 5.67
C SER A 19 -5.61 -7.43 6.71
N VAL A 20 -6.53 -6.48 6.62
CA VAL A 20 -7.73 -6.42 7.47
C VAL A 20 -8.59 -7.67 7.31
N GLN A 21 -8.86 -8.10 6.08
CA GLN A 21 -9.70 -9.28 5.83
C GLN A 21 -9.07 -10.56 6.41
N LYS A 22 -7.73 -10.66 6.43
CA LYS A 22 -7.00 -11.78 7.03
C LYS A 22 -7.00 -11.74 8.56
N LEU A 23 -6.86 -10.56 9.15
CA LEU A 23 -6.68 -10.38 10.59
C LEU A 23 -7.98 -10.30 11.38
N VAL A 24 -9.09 -9.94 10.72
CA VAL A 24 -10.38 -9.73 11.38
C VAL A 24 -11.38 -10.81 10.93
N PRO A 25 -11.65 -11.83 11.77
CA PRO A 25 -12.59 -12.90 11.43
C PRO A 25 -13.97 -12.36 11.05
N GLY A 26 -14.46 -12.76 9.88
CA GLY A 26 -15.77 -12.35 9.39
C GLY A 26 -15.87 -10.87 9.01
N ALA A 27 -14.75 -10.20 8.71
CA ALA A 27 -14.77 -8.86 8.14
C ALA A 27 -15.30 -8.87 6.70
N LYS A 28 -16.29 -8.02 6.44
CA LYS A 28 -16.75 -7.66 5.10
C LYS A 28 -16.12 -6.31 4.72
N VAL A 29 -15.10 -6.37 3.88
CA VAL A 29 -14.37 -5.17 3.43
C VAL A 29 -15.00 -4.63 2.14
N THR A 30 -15.15 -3.32 2.04
CA THR A 30 -15.61 -2.62 0.84
C THR A 30 -14.60 -1.55 0.46
N ILE A 31 -14.15 -1.58 -0.78
CA ILE A 31 -13.24 -0.55 -1.32
C ILE A 31 -14.09 0.58 -1.90
N ILE A 32 -13.73 1.81 -1.56
CA ILE A 32 -14.36 3.03 -2.07
C ILE A 32 -13.23 3.88 -2.67
N ALA A 33 -13.30 4.17 -3.97
CA ALA A 33 -12.31 5.00 -4.63
C ALA A 33 -12.95 5.72 -5.83
N ASP A 34 -12.37 6.85 -6.20
CA ASP A 34 -12.66 7.59 -7.43
C ASP A 34 -11.96 6.99 -8.65
N GLN A 35 -10.80 6.35 -8.45
CA GLN A 35 -9.98 5.73 -9.49
C GLN A 35 -9.58 4.29 -9.12
N PHE A 36 -9.47 3.43 -10.12
CA PHE A 36 -9.09 2.02 -9.97
C PHE A 36 -8.09 1.61 -11.06
N GLY A 37 -7.37 0.50 -10.84
CA GLY A 37 -6.50 -0.10 -11.85
C GLY A 37 -5.43 0.87 -12.37
N SER A 38 -5.41 1.04 -13.70
CA SER A 38 -4.43 1.87 -14.42
C SER A 38 -4.46 3.35 -14.05
N ASP A 39 -5.58 3.83 -13.51
CA ASP A 39 -5.76 5.25 -13.25
C ASP A 39 -5.15 5.67 -11.90
N THR A 40 -4.74 4.70 -11.07
CA THR A 40 -4.11 5.00 -9.77
C THR A 40 -2.66 5.43 -9.92
N THR A 41 -2.17 6.29 -9.02
CA THR A 41 -0.74 6.65 -8.93
C THR A 41 0.16 5.41 -8.81
N SER A 42 -0.32 4.35 -8.15
CA SER A 42 0.40 3.09 -8.02
C SER A 42 0.65 2.39 -9.36
N SER A 43 -0.23 2.55 -10.35
CA SER A 43 -0.03 1.96 -11.68
C SER A 43 1.06 2.66 -12.48
N GLY A 44 1.32 3.94 -12.23
CA GLY A 44 2.41 4.70 -12.83
C GLY A 44 3.76 4.58 -12.10
N ALA A 45 3.81 3.84 -10.99
CA ALA A 45 5.02 3.70 -10.20
C ALA A 45 6.05 2.78 -10.88
N GLY A 46 7.34 3.07 -10.72
CA GLY A 46 8.43 2.28 -11.31
C GLY A 46 8.64 0.88 -10.72
N GLY A 47 7.87 0.49 -9.68
CA GLY A 47 7.88 -0.87 -9.12
C GLY A 47 9.16 -1.29 -8.38
N LEU A 48 10.15 -0.40 -8.23
CA LEU A 48 11.41 -0.72 -7.55
C LEU A 48 11.26 -0.61 -6.03
N PHE A 49 11.57 -1.69 -5.32
CA PHE A 49 11.73 -1.64 -3.88
C PHE A 49 13.12 -1.10 -3.53
N ARG A 50 13.24 0.23 -3.51
CA ARG A 50 14.45 0.94 -3.12
C ARG A 50 14.05 2.10 -2.21
N PRO A 51 14.31 2.00 -0.90
CA PRO A 51 14.08 3.12 -0.02
C PRO A 51 15.03 4.29 -0.31
N TYR A 52 14.65 5.49 0.11
CA TYR A 52 15.52 6.67 -0.04
C TYR A 52 16.78 6.52 0.82
N LEU A 53 17.92 6.85 0.20
CA LEU A 53 19.22 6.87 0.84
C LEU A 53 19.20 7.91 1.98
N GLY A 54 19.71 7.54 3.16
CA GLY A 54 19.76 8.42 4.34
C GLY A 54 18.51 8.41 5.23
N HIS A 55 17.44 7.71 4.85
CA HIS A 55 16.22 7.59 5.66
C HIS A 55 16.12 6.26 6.44
N PHE A 56 17.18 5.47 6.42
CA PHE A 56 17.29 4.18 7.13
C PHE A 56 18.55 4.12 7.97
N THR A 57 18.39 3.73 9.24
CA THR A 57 19.50 3.48 10.16
C THR A 57 20.32 2.28 9.69
N GLY A 58 21.65 2.43 9.61
CA GLY A 58 22.58 1.34 9.27
C GLY A 58 23.04 1.28 7.81
N MET A 59 22.81 2.33 7.01
CA MET A 59 23.41 2.46 5.68
C MET A 59 24.74 3.23 5.76
N ASP A 60 25.82 2.64 5.25
CA ASP A 60 27.08 3.35 5.08
C ASP A 60 26.91 4.48 4.04
N GLU A 61 27.31 5.69 4.40
CA GLU A 61 27.22 6.88 3.55
C GLU A 61 28.00 6.73 2.22
N GLU A 62 28.93 5.79 2.15
CA GLU A 62 29.65 5.44 0.91
C GLU A 62 28.76 4.77 -0.14
N MET A 63 27.73 4.02 0.27
CA MET A 63 26.76 3.43 -0.67
C MET A 63 25.79 4.46 -1.29
N VAL A 64 25.88 5.72 -0.83
CA VAL A 64 25.04 6.84 -1.27
C VAL A 64 25.74 7.69 -2.34
N LYS A 65 27.07 7.58 -2.45
CA LYS A 65 27.88 8.26 -3.47
C LYS A 65 27.93 7.46 -4.77
#